data_AF-A0A0F9BAA6-F1
#
_entry.id   AF-A0A0F9BAA6-F1
#
_cell.length_a   1.000
_cell.length_b   1.000
_cell.length_c   1.000
_cell.angle_alpha   90.00
_cell.angle_beta   90.00
_cell.angle_gamma   90.00
#
_symmetry.space_group_name_H-M   'P 1'
#
loop_
_entity.id
_entity.type
_entity.pdbx_description
1 polymer ?
#
loop_
_entity_poly.entity_id
_entity_poly.type
_entity_poly.pdbx_seq_one_letter_code
_entity_poly.pdbx_strand_id
1 'polypeptide(L)'
;IKKTIFEKDFGAYSGFIQEIKQFLETISTIDQIGSLYEKKIKKELKTVIYPKASRHLGSKVEVKKTRDEIFQILIKQGYLDESHPKTAGGSESMRTSYSVGPQYNKALEDEFESNYSIETIENDSGTPFEFSTRDQPRNFIIEKKNLRKAIALEDGKFSYELFTIYEFIDHQEFKNAIKVAQNLVYRFFIELYKHYYNVDKVENAELESFIEMFVSEPGIPFSKEDIENFLDRYSIVDFDHINLNEKALEIYDFVSIFFNKLKLFLRKHKKE
;
A
#
# COMPACT_ATOMS: atom_id res chain seq x y z
N ILE A 1 5.01 -2.06 24.41
CA ILE A 1 4.93 -2.31 22.95
C ILE A 1 3.73 -3.21 22.72
N LYS A 2 2.68 -2.70 22.08
CA LYS A 2 1.49 -3.47 21.72
C LYS A 2 1.91 -4.46 20.64
N LYS A 3 1.69 -5.77 20.86
CA LYS A 3 1.97 -6.78 19.83
C LYS A 3 0.90 -6.72 18.74
N THR A 4 1.31 -6.75 17.50
CA THR A 4 0.38 -6.76 16.35
C THR A 4 -0.37 -8.09 16.26
N ILE A 5 -1.47 -8.15 15.53
CA ILE A 5 -2.20 -9.39 15.25
C ILE A 5 -1.26 -10.42 14.61
N PHE A 6 -0.40 -10.02 13.67
CA PHE A 6 0.64 -10.90 13.12
C PHE A 6 1.57 -11.45 14.21
N GLU A 7 2.04 -10.62 15.14
CA GLU A 7 2.92 -11.08 16.21
C GLU A 7 2.21 -11.98 17.25
N LYS A 8 0.92 -11.71 17.51
CA LYS A 8 0.09 -12.52 18.41
C LYS A 8 -0.22 -13.89 17.80
N ASP A 9 -0.59 -13.92 16.53
CA ASP A 9 -1.04 -15.11 15.82
C ASP A 9 0.13 -16.06 15.49
N PHE A 10 1.27 -15.50 15.08
CA PHE A 10 2.43 -16.30 14.68
C PHE A 10 3.40 -16.58 15.83
N GLY A 11 3.36 -15.82 16.93
CA GLY A 11 4.07 -16.13 18.17
C GLY A 11 5.56 -16.45 17.96
N ALA A 12 5.95 -17.71 18.16
CA ALA A 12 7.33 -18.18 17.95
C ALA A 12 7.83 -18.07 16.49
N TYR A 13 6.92 -17.90 15.54
CA TYR A 13 7.20 -17.70 14.11
C TYR A 13 7.09 -16.23 13.68
N SER A 14 7.01 -15.27 14.61
CA SER A 14 6.98 -13.83 14.30
C SER A 14 8.17 -13.38 13.45
N GLY A 15 9.31 -14.07 13.57
CA GLY A 15 10.48 -13.86 12.72
C GLY A 15 10.20 -14.03 11.21
N PHE A 16 9.12 -14.70 10.81
CA PHE A 16 8.75 -14.97 9.42
C PHE A 16 7.62 -14.06 8.88
N ILE A 17 7.18 -13.04 9.62
CA ILE A 17 6.00 -12.23 9.27
C ILE A 17 6.12 -11.61 7.86
N GLN A 18 7.30 -11.13 7.46
CA GLN A 18 7.50 -10.54 6.14
C GLN A 18 7.35 -11.58 5.02
N GLU A 19 7.92 -12.76 5.20
CA GLU A 19 7.78 -13.88 4.25
C GLU A 19 6.33 -14.38 4.16
N ILE A 20 5.60 -14.35 5.28
CA ILE A 20 4.19 -14.73 5.34
C ILE A 20 3.31 -13.72 4.57
N LYS A 21 3.55 -12.42 4.72
CA LYS A 21 2.84 -11.38 3.95
C LYS A 21 3.07 -11.52 2.45
N GLN A 22 4.34 -11.66 2.06
CA GLN A 22 4.70 -11.87 0.65
C GLN A 22 4.00 -13.11 0.08
N PHE A 23 3.91 -14.19 0.86
CA PHE A 23 3.17 -15.37 0.47
C PHE A 23 1.67 -15.09 0.33
N LEU A 24 1.00 -14.46 1.29
CA LEU A 24 -0.43 -14.16 1.22
C LEU A 24 -0.77 -13.23 0.05
N GLU A 25 0.08 -12.24 -0.25
CA GLU A 25 -0.03 -11.39 -1.43
C GLU A 25 0.11 -12.21 -2.74
N THR A 26 1.07 -13.13 -2.79
CA THR A 26 1.26 -14.04 -3.92
C THR A 26 0.05 -14.97 -4.10
N ILE A 27 -0.54 -15.47 -3.02
CA ILE A 27 -1.76 -16.31 -3.07
C ILE A 27 -2.96 -15.47 -3.53
N SER A 28 -3.12 -14.24 -3.04
CA SER A 28 -4.20 -13.32 -3.45
C SER A 28 -4.19 -13.05 -4.97
N THR A 29 -2.99 -12.94 -5.57
CA THR A 29 -2.85 -12.73 -7.02
C THR A 29 -3.06 -14.01 -7.84
N ILE A 30 -2.70 -15.19 -7.31
CA ILE A 30 -2.84 -16.48 -8.01
C ILE A 30 -4.26 -17.04 -7.91
N ASP A 31 -5.01 -16.74 -6.85
CA ASP A 31 -6.41 -17.19 -6.65
C ASP A 31 -7.33 -16.74 -7.80
N GLN A 32 -7.00 -15.61 -8.45
CA GLN A 32 -7.71 -15.11 -9.63
C GLN A 32 -7.54 -15.97 -10.89
N ILE A 33 -6.56 -16.89 -10.92
CA ILE A 33 -6.10 -17.59 -12.13
C ILE A 33 -6.41 -19.11 -12.09
N GLY A 34 -6.71 -19.68 -10.92
CA GLY A 34 -7.21 -21.07 -10.82
C GLY A 34 -7.08 -21.69 -9.43
N SER A 35 -7.74 -22.84 -9.22
CA SER A 35 -7.87 -23.49 -7.91
C SER A 35 -6.52 -23.71 -7.20
N LEU A 36 -6.41 -23.18 -5.99
CA LEU A 36 -5.24 -23.29 -5.13
C LEU A 36 -5.34 -24.51 -4.23
N TYR A 37 -4.77 -25.63 -4.66
CA TYR A 37 -4.71 -26.86 -3.85
C TYR A 37 -3.57 -26.82 -2.84
N GLU A 38 -3.73 -27.56 -1.73
CA GLU A 38 -2.76 -27.64 -0.62
C GLU A 38 -1.30 -27.85 -1.07
N LYS A 39 -1.06 -28.73 -2.05
CA LYS A 39 0.28 -29.02 -2.58
C LYS A 39 0.92 -27.79 -3.23
N LYS A 40 0.13 -26.97 -3.94
CA LYS A 40 0.60 -25.74 -4.60
C LYS A 40 0.90 -24.68 -3.55
N ILE A 41 0.03 -24.55 -2.56
CA ILE A 41 0.20 -23.59 -1.46
C ILE A 41 1.41 -23.90 -0.60
N LYS A 42 1.58 -25.16 -0.18
CA LYS A 42 2.77 -25.61 0.57
C LYS A 42 4.07 -25.47 -0.26
N LYS A 43 3.98 -25.44 -1.59
CA LYS A 43 5.12 -25.17 -2.46
C LYS A 43 5.47 -23.68 -2.43
N GLU A 44 4.48 -22.79 -2.61
CA GLU A 44 4.71 -21.34 -2.54
C GLU A 44 5.19 -20.90 -1.16
N LEU A 45 4.57 -21.41 -0.10
CA LEU A 45 4.98 -21.14 1.27
C LEU A 45 6.42 -21.62 1.54
N LYS A 46 6.83 -22.74 0.92
CA LYS A 46 8.22 -23.18 1.00
C LYS A 46 9.14 -22.20 0.28
N THR A 47 8.78 -21.70 -0.89
CA THR A 47 9.60 -20.76 -1.67
C THR A 47 9.92 -19.49 -0.89
N VAL A 48 8.94 -18.92 -0.19
CA VAL A 48 9.15 -17.67 0.57
C VAL A 48 9.89 -17.88 1.90
N ILE A 49 9.64 -18.99 2.61
CA ILE A 49 10.23 -19.22 3.94
C ILE A 49 11.65 -19.80 3.82
N TYR A 50 11.93 -20.61 2.80
CA TYR A 50 13.19 -21.35 2.67
C TYR A 50 14.45 -20.47 2.70
N PRO A 51 14.53 -19.30 2.02
CA PRO A 51 15.72 -18.45 2.06
C PRO A 51 16.13 -18.03 3.46
N LYS A 52 15.17 -17.81 4.36
CA LYS A 52 15.40 -17.42 5.75
C LYS A 52 15.54 -18.60 6.68
N ALA A 53 14.66 -19.59 6.54
CA ALA A 53 14.68 -20.80 7.35
C ALA A 53 15.96 -21.62 7.14
N SER A 54 16.50 -21.70 5.92
CA SER A 54 17.76 -22.42 5.65
C SER A 54 19.01 -21.75 6.23
N ARG A 55 18.94 -20.46 6.56
CA ARG A 55 20.05 -19.71 7.21
C ARG A 55 20.04 -19.82 8.73
N HIS A 56 18.87 -20.09 9.32
CA HIS A 56 18.66 -20.04 10.76
C HIS A 56 18.26 -21.38 11.40
N LEU A 57 17.87 -22.38 10.60
CA LEU A 57 17.51 -23.71 11.07
C LEU A 57 18.57 -24.73 10.65
N GLY A 58 18.87 -25.68 11.55
CA GLY A 58 19.99 -26.61 11.42
C GLY A 58 19.74 -27.75 10.44
N SER A 59 18.49 -28.01 10.03
CA SER A 59 18.18 -29.13 9.13
C SER A 59 16.99 -28.92 8.18
N LYS A 60 16.98 -29.66 7.05
CA LYS A 60 15.84 -29.71 6.12
C LYS A 60 14.54 -30.22 6.76
N VAL A 61 14.66 -31.04 7.81
CA VAL A 61 13.53 -31.57 8.58
C VAL A 61 12.88 -30.46 9.39
N GLU A 62 13.67 -29.60 10.04
CA GLU A 62 13.19 -28.43 10.76
C GLU A 62 12.53 -27.42 9.83
N VAL A 63 13.12 -27.13 8.67
CA VAL A 63 12.50 -26.22 7.68
C VAL A 63 11.13 -26.73 7.23
N LYS A 64 10.99 -28.04 7.03
CA LYS A 64 9.69 -28.66 6.67
C LYS A 64 8.70 -28.53 7.82
N LYS A 65 9.13 -28.79 9.05
CA LYS A 65 8.30 -28.69 10.26
C LYS A 65 7.80 -27.26 10.47
N THR A 66 8.69 -26.26 10.41
CA THR A 66 8.35 -24.83 10.50
C THR A 66 7.36 -24.40 9.43
N ARG A 67 7.55 -24.83 8.18
CA ARG A 67 6.59 -24.56 7.09
C ARG A 67 5.21 -25.16 7.40
N ASP A 68 5.17 -26.41 7.83
CA ASP A 68 3.91 -27.09 8.10
C ASP A 68 3.18 -26.47 9.30
N GLU A 69 3.90 -26.03 10.33
CA GLU A 69 3.35 -25.33 11.49
C GLU A 69 2.81 -23.94 11.12
N ILE A 70 3.53 -23.16 10.31
CA ILE A 70 3.05 -21.87 9.79
C ILE A 70 1.80 -22.07 8.93
N PHE A 71 1.78 -23.09 8.08
CA PHE A 71 0.60 -23.43 7.27
C PHE A 71 -0.63 -23.72 8.13
N GLN A 72 -0.47 -24.46 9.24
CA GLN A 72 -1.57 -24.73 10.17
C GLN A 72 -2.06 -23.47 10.89
N ILE A 73 -1.15 -22.55 11.25
CA ILE A 73 -1.53 -21.25 11.85
C ILE A 73 -2.35 -20.43 10.84
N LEU A 74 -1.94 -20.40 9.57
CA LEU A 74 -2.62 -19.67 8.51
C LEU A 74 -4.08 -20.12 8.34
N ILE A 75 -4.34 -21.43 8.39
CA ILE A 75 -5.70 -21.98 8.35
C ILE A 75 -6.45 -21.66 9.64
N LYS A 76 -5.87 -22.00 10.80
CA LYS A 76 -6.54 -21.91 12.09
C LYS A 76 -6.99 -20.49 12.44
N GLN A 77 -6.17 -19.50 12.07
CA GLN A 77 -6.46 -18.10 12.35
C GLN A 77 -7.27 -17.42 11.23
N GLY A 78 -7.59 -18.12 10.13
CA GLY A 78 -8.41 -17.57 9.04
C GLY A 78 -7.67 -16.64 8.08
N TYR A 79 -6.34 -16.77 7.98
CA TYR A 79 -5.57 -16.14 6.90
C TYR A 79 -5.71 -16.88 5.57
N LEU A 80 -6.01 -18.18 5.64
CA LEU A 80 -6.41 -19.01 4.51
C LEU A 80 -7.79 -19.59 4.79
N ASP A 81 -8.74 -19.36 3.88
CA ASP A 81 -10.08 -19.94 3.94
C ASP A 81 -10.12 -21.23 3.14
N GLU A 82 -10.54 -22.33 3.79
CA GLU A 82 -10.74 -23.61 3.15
C GLU A 82 -12.12 -23.68 2.49
N SER A 83 -12.14 -23.94 1.19
CA SER A 83 -13.35 -24.18 0.42
C SER A 83 -13.45 -25.65 0.00
N HIS A 84 -14.58 -26.26 0.34
CA HIS A 84 -14.96 -27.58 -0.13
C HIS A 84 -16.15 -27.43 -1.09
N PRO A 85 -15.94 -27.47 -2.42
CA PRO A 85 -17.05 -27.37 -3.37
C PRO A 85 -18.09 -28.48 -3.13
N LYS A 86 -19.38 -28.11 -3.15
CA LYS A 86 -20.51 -29.04 -2.95
C LYS A 86 -20.73 -29.93 -4.18
N THR A 87 -21.07 -31.18 -3.91
CA THR A 87 -21.20 -32.30 -4.84
C THR A 87 -22.31 -32.13 -5.89
N ALA A 88 -22.00 -32.52 -7.12
CA ALA A 88 -22.96 -33.12 -8.04
C ALA A 88 -22.33 -34.40 -8.65
N GLY A 89 -22.44 -35.52 -7.94
CA GLY A 89 -22.24 -36.89 -8.45
C GLY A 89 -20.79 -37.40 -8.59
N GLY A 90 -20.57 -38.66 -8.16
CA GLY A 90 -19.39 -39.45 -8.50
C GLY A 90 -18.30 -39.48 -7.43
N SER A 91 -17.81 -40.68 -7.12
CA SER A 91 -16.97 -41.08 -6.00
C SER A 91 -15.50 -40.63 -6.07
N GLU A 92 -15.24 -39.34 -6.26
CA GLU A 92 -13.90 -38.75 -6.07
C GLU A 92 -13.93 -37.70 -4.96
N SER A 93 -13.08 -37.85 -3.95
CA SER A 93 -12.93 -36.80 -2.92
C SER A 93 -12.38 -35.54 -3.58
N MET A 94 -13.20 -34.50 -3.74
CA MET A 94 -12.72 -33.23 -4.27
C MET A 94 -11.63 -32.64 -3.35
N ARG A 95 -10.54 -32.19 -3.97
CA ARG A 95 -9.37 -31.62 -3.29
C ARG A 95 -9.73 -30.27 -2.68
N THR A 96 -9.43 -30.08 -1.38
CA THR A 96 -9.55 -28.79 -0.68
C THR A 96 -8.84 -27.69 -1.46
N SER A 97 -9.58 -26.62 -1.76
CA SER A 97 -9.04 -25.36 -2.29
C SER A 97 -8.94 -24.33 -1.18
N TYR A 98 -7.99 -23.41 -1.29
CA TYR A 98 -7.81 -22.35 -0.31
C TYR A 98 -7.78 -20.99 -0.99
N SER A 99 -8.35 -19.98 -0.35
CA SER A 99 -8.25 -18.57 -0.74
C SER A 99 -7.67 -17.76 0.41
N VAL A 100 -7.27 -16.51 0.17
CA VAL A 100 -6.87 -15.62 1.26
C VAL A 100 -8.11 -15.24 2.07
N GLY A 101 -8.07 -15.50 3.38
CA GLY A 101 -9.16 -15.26 4.29
C GLY A 101 -9.14 -13.84 4.89
N PRO A 102 -10.25 -13.43 5.54
CA PRO A 102 -10.45 -12.06 6.02
C PRO A 102 -9.49 -11.66 7.15
N GLN A 103 -8.87 -12.63 7.86
CA GLN A 103 -7.89 -12.32 8.91
C GLN A 103 -6.67 -11.58 8.35
N TYR A 104 -6.30 -11.81 7.08
CA TYR A 104 -5.15 -11.14 6.50
C TYR A 104 -5.32 -9.62 6.46
N ASN A 105 -6.49 -9.14 6.02
CA ASN A 105 -6.79 -7.71 5.97
C ASN A 105 -6.85 -7.11 7.37
N LYS A 106 -7.51 -7.79 8.32
CA LYS A 106 -7.56 -7.38 9.73
C LYS A 106 -6.18 -7.26 10.37
N ALA A 107 -5.27 -8.18 10.04
CA ALA A 107 -3.91 -8.17 10.56
C ALA A 107 -3.05 -7.05 9.94
N LEU A 108 -3.29 -6.71 8.67
CA LEU A 108 -2.69 -5.54 8.02
C LEU A 108 -3.19 -4.24 8.66
N GLU A 109 -4.49 -4.15 8.94
CA GLU A 109 -5.12 -3.01 9.63
C GLU A 109 -4.56 -2.83 11.05
N ASP A 110 -4.48 -3.88 11.89
CA ASP A 110 -3.94 -3.76 13.26
C ASP A 110 -2.43 -3.44 13.31
N GLU A 111 -1.64 -3.97 12.36
CA GLU A 111 -0.23 -3.59 12.26
C GLU A 111 -0.08 -2.12 11.86
N PHE A 112 -0.93 -1.66 10.93
CA PHE A 112 -1.00 -0.27 10.54
C PHE A 112 -1.36 0.64 11.73
N GLU A 113 -2.41 0.31 12.48
CA GLU A 113 -2.82 1.04 13.71
C GLU A 113 -1.75 1.02 14.82
N SER A 114 -1.03 -0.09 14.97
CA SER A 114 -0.01 -0.24 16.01
C SER A 114 1.25 0.57 15.71
N ASN A 115 1.60 0.73 14.43
CA ASN A 115 2.67 1.65 14.01
C ASN A 115 2.27 3.11 14.25
N TYR A 116 0.98 3.44 14.12
CA TYR A 116 0.45 4.79 14.33
C TYR A 116 0.36 5.18 15.82
N SER A 117 -0.03 4.24 16.68
CA SER A 117 -0.19 4.45 18.14
C SER A 117 1.12 4.74 18.87
N ILE A 118 2.25 4.32 18.30
CA ILE A 118 3.59 4.59 18.85
C ILE A 118 4.04 6.03 18.52
N GLU A 119 3.49 6.65 17.47
CA GLU A 119 3.78 8.05 17.12
C GLU A 119 2.81 9.06 17.76
N THR A 120 1.71 8.62 18.37
CA THR A 120 0.68 9.50 18.97
C THR A 120 0.78 9.68 20.49
N ILE A 121 1.81 9.15 21.15
CA ILE A 121 2.11 9.45 22.57
C ILE A 121 3.42 10.24 22.64
N GLU A 122 3.40 11.44 22.08
CA GLU A 122 4.23 12.61 22.41
C GLU A 122 3.95 13.63 21.31
N ASN A 123 3.02 14.56 21.54
CA ASN A 123 3.01 15.93 21.01
C ASN A 123 1.70 16.60 21.39
N ASP A 124 1.49 16.76 22.70
CA ASP A 124 0.54 17.71 23.25
C ASP A 124 1.31 19.01 23.54
N SER A 125 1.74 19.69 22.49
CA SER A 125 2.21 21.08 22.55
C SER A 125 2.01 21.72 21.19
N GLY A 126 1.23 22.81 21.15
CA GLY A 126 0.77 23.49 19.95
C GLY A 126 1.88 24.13 19.11
N THR A 127 2.57 23.31 18.33
CA THR A 127 3.41 23.73 17.20
C THR A 127 2.89 23.10 15.91
N PRO A 128 2.99 23.79 14.76
CA PRO A 128 2.59 23.26 13.45
C PRO A 128 3.27 21.91 13.22
N PHE A 129 2.49 20.96 12.70
CA PHE A 129 2.88 19.58 12.43
C PHE A 129 4.11 19.54 11.49
N GLU A 130 5.32 19.50 12.02
CA GLU A 130 6.52 19.14 11.26
C GLU A 130 6.54 17.62 11.09
N PHE A 131 6.21 17.15 9.90
CA PHE A 131 6.39 15.75 9.56
C PHE A 131 7.89 15.44 9.57
N SER A 132 8.32 14.57 10.50
CA SER A 132 9.64 13.96 10.44
C SER A 132 9.67 13.06 9.21
N THR A 133 10.31 13.56 8.13
CA THR A 133 10.76 12.72 7.02
C THR A 133 11.84 11.79 7.56
N ARG A 134 11.45 10.69 8.22
CA ARG A 134 12.37 9.59 8.46
C ARG A 134 12.71 9.02 7.09
N ASP A 135 13.86 9.44 6.59
CA ASP A 135 14.51 8.95 5.37
C ASP A 135 14.50 7.42 5.37
N GLN A 136 13.52 6.82 4.68
CA GLN A 136 13.64 5.43 4.30
C GLN A 136 14.68 5.36 3.19
N PRO A 137 15.70 4.49 3.31
CA PRO A 137 16.69 4.32 2.25
C PRO A 137 15.99 3.88 0.96
N ARG A 138 16.22 4.63 -0.12
CA ARG A 138 15.67 4.33 -1.45
C ARG A 138 16.31 3.05 -1.98
N ASN A 139 15.65 1.92 -1.77
CA ASN A 139 16.11 0.61 -2.22
C ASN A 139 15.97 0.38 -3.74
N PHE A 140 15.50 1.38 -4.51
CA PHE A 140 15.26 1.25 -5.94
C PHE A 140 15.91 2.41 -6.71
N ILE A 141 17.11 2.17 -7.22
CA ILE A 141 17.78 3.08 -8.15
C ILE A 141 17.04 2.98 -9.49
N ILE A 142 16.28 4.02 -9.84
CA ILE A 142 15.68 4.18 -11.17
C ILE A 142 16.82 4.39 -12.19
N GLU A 143 16.68 3.82 -13.39
CA GLU A 143 17.36 4.35 -14.57
C GLU A 143 16.90 5.79 -14.77
N LYS A 144 17.73 6.73 -14.31
CA LYS A 144 17.53 8.19 -14.33
C LYS A 144 16.71 8.62 -15.56
N LYS A 145 15.68 9.45 -15.34
CA LYS A 145 14.77 10.04 -16.36
C LYS A 145 13.65 9.14 -16.92
N ASN A 146 13.24 8.08 -16.24
CA ASN A 146 12.02 7.34 -16.63
C ASN A 146 10.78 7.86 -15.87
N LEU A 147 10.06 8.80 -16.48
CA LEU A 147 8.90 9.44 -15.84
C LEU A 147 7.80 8.45 -15.47
N ARG A 148 7.49 7.50 -16.35
CA ARG A 148 6.45 6.49 -16.07
C ARG A 148 6.81 5.57 -14.91
N LYS A 149 8.06 5.08 -14.84
CA LYS A 149 8.50 4.26 -13.70
C LYS A 149 8.41 5.06 -12.40
N ALA A 150 8.78 6.34 -12.41
CA ALA A 150 8.68 7.21 -11.25
C ALA A 150 7.21 7.43 -10.83
N ILE A 151 6.30 7.71 -11.76
CA ILE A 151 4.86 7.83 -11.48
C ILE A 151 4.29 6.51 -10.94
N ALA A 152 4.67 5.37 -11.49
CA ALA A 152 4.17 4.07 -11.05
C ALA A 152 4.60 3.69 -9.62
N LEU A 153 5.76 4.18 -9.15
CA LEU A 153 6.18 4.00 -7.76
C LEU A 153 5.34 4.86 -6.81
N GLU A 154 5.09 6.11 -7.18
CA GLU A 154 4.25 7.01 -6.37
C GLU A 154 2.76 6.64 -6.38
N ASP A 155 2.28 5.96 -7.42
CA ASP A 155 0.86 5.54 -7.54
C ASP A 155 0.40 4.73 -6.32
N GLY A 156 1.25 3.89 -5.73
CA GLY A 156 0.91 3.09 -4.55
C GLY A 156 0.66 3.96 -3.31
N LYS A 157 1.60 4.86 -3.01
CA LYS A 157 1.51 5.78 -1.87
C LYS A 157 0.34 6.76 -2.03
N PHE A 158 0.16 7.25 -3.25
CA PHE A 158 -0.93 8.17 -3.57
C PHE A 158 -2.31 7.48 -3.56
N SER A 159 -2.39 6.20 -3.97
CA SER A 159 -3.60 5.37 -3.81
C SER A 159 -3.98 5.22 -2.35
N TYR A 160 -2.98 5.00 -1.49
CA TYR A 160 -3.16 4.84 -0.06
C TYR A 160 -3.69 6.13 0.59
N GLU A 161 -3.07 7.29 0.31
CA GLU A 161 -3.54 8.58 0.83
C GLU A 161 -4.98 8.90 0.37
N LEU A 162 -5.35 8.57 -0.87
CA LEU A 162 -6.72 8.75 -1.35
C LEU A 162 -7.73 7.87 -0.59
N PHE A 163 -7.36 6.62 -0.30
CA PHE A 163 -8.18 5.72 0.52
C PHE A 163 -8.34 6.25 1.95
N THR A 164 -7.26 6.76 2.55
CA THR A 164 -7.30 7.38 3.89
C THR A 164 -8.25 8.58 3.94
N ILE A 165 -8.27 9.42 2.90
CA ILE A 165 -9.23 10.55 2.83
C ILE A 165 -10.67 10.02 2.79
N TYR A 166 -10.93 8.99 1.97
CA TYR A 166 -12.24 8.35 1.90
C TYR A 166 -12.67 7.77 3.25
N GLU A 167 -11.77 7.06 3.93
CA GLU A 167 -12.03 6.48 5.25
C GLU A 167 -12.38 7.55 6.28
N PHE A 168 -11.65 8.68 6.31
CA PHE A 168 -11.98 9.79 7.20
C PHE A 168 -13.34 10.41 6.87
N ILE A 169 -13.71 10.51 5.59
CA ILE A 169 -15.03 11.01 5.20
C ILE A 169 -16.14 10.06 5.66
N ASP A 170 -15.96 8.75 5.47
CA ASP A 170 -16.94 7.72 5.86
C ASP A 170 -17.19 7.72 7.38
N HIS A 171 -16.12 7.90 8.17
CA HIS A 171 -16.19 8.04 9.63
C HIS A 171 -16.58 9.45 10.12
N GLN A 172 -16.93 10.37 9.21
CA GLN A 172 -17.30 11.75 9.52
C GLN A 172 -16.17 12.59 10.17
N GLU A 173 -14.92 12.18 9.99
CA GLU A 173 -13.71 12.87 10.43
C GLU A 173 -13.22 13.89 9.39
N PHE A 174 -14.10 14.79 8.98
CA PHE A 174 -13.88 15.70 7.84
C PHE A 174 -12.64 16.59 7.98
N LYS A 175 -12.28 17.02 9.20
CA LYS A 175 -11.08 17.82 9.43
C LYS A 175 -9.80 17.03 9.13
N ASN A 176 -9.78 15.73 9.43
CA ASN A 176 -8.65 14.86 9.13
C ASN A 176 -8.57 14.55 7.64
N ALA A 177 -9.73 14.31 6.99
CA ALA A 177 -9.82 14.17 5.54
C ALA A 177 -9.20 15.38 4.81
N ILE A 178 -9.60 16.60 5.20
CA ILE A 178 -9.07 17.84 4.63
C ILE A 178 -7.56 17.96 4.86
N LYS A 179 -7.07 17.67 6.07
CA LYS A 179 -5.63 17.73 6.39
C LYS A 179 -4.79 16.79 5.53
N VAL A 180 -5.25 15.55 5.31
CA VAL A 180 -4.53 14.59 4.46
C VAL A 180 -4.57 15.03 3.01
N ALA A 181 -5.74 15.48 2.52
CA ALA A 181 -5.92 15.91 1.14
C ALA A 181 -5.19 17.22 0.82
N GLN A 182 -5.00 18.08 1.81
CA GLN A 182 -4.28 19.34 1.67
C GLN A 182 -2.85 19.07 1.21
N ASN A 183 -2.44 19.80 0.16
CA ASN A 183 -1.12 19.69 -0.47
C ASN A 183 -0.77 18.29 -0.98
N LEU A 184 -1.74 17.38 -1.12
CA LEU A 184 -1.49 16.01 -1.54
C LEU A 184 -0.83 15.98 -2.94
N VAL A 185 -1.37 16.72 -3.90
CA VAL A 185 -0.80 16.82 -5.26
C VAL A 185 0.61 17.44 -5.23
N TYR A 186 0.84 18.46 -4.40
CA TYR A 186 2.16 19.06 -4.24
C TYR A 186 3.18 18.05 -3.70
N ARG A 187 2.83 17.28 -2.66
CA ARG A 187 3.67 16.21 -2.12
C ARG A 187 4.00 15.16 -3.17
N PHE A 188 3.02 14.78 -4.00
CA PHE A 188 3.25 13.87 -5.12
C PHE A 188 4.30 14.39 -6.10
N PHE A 189 4.26 15.68 -6.47
CA PHE A 189 5.26 16.23 -7.39
C PHE A 189 6.67 16.29 -6.77
N ILE A 190 6.78 16.56 -5.46
CA ILE A 190 8.05 16.50 -4.74
C ILE A 190 8.64 15.09 -4.78
N GLU A 191 7.87 14.08 -4.41
CA GLU A 191 8.35 12.69 -4.41
C GLU A 191 8.61 12.18 -5.83
N LEU A 192 7.76 12.55 -6.79
CA LEU A 192 7.97 12.21 -8.19
C LEU A 192 9.29 12.80 -8.73
N TYR A 193 9.59 14.06 -8.41
CA TYR A 193 10.86 14.70 -8.76
C TYR A 193 12.04 13.93 -8.16
N LYS A 194 11.96 13.65 -6.85
CA LYS A 194 12.98 12.90 -6.12
C LYS A 194 13.26 11.57 -6.78
N HIS A 195 12.22 10.83 -7.16
CA HIS A 195 12.35 9.56 -7.87
C HIS A 195 12.94 9.74 -9.27
N TYR A 196 12.44 10.70 -10.05
CA TYR A 196 12.88 10.92 -11.43
C TYR A 196 14.36 11.28 -11.54
N TYR A 197 14.86 12.14 -10.65
CA TYR A 197 16.26 12.58 -10.63
C TYR A 197 17.15 11.77 -9.70
N ASN A 198 16.58 10.91 -8.85
CA ASN A 198 17.25 10.17 -7.79
C ASN A 198 18.01 11.07 -6.81
N VAL A 199 17.31 12.07 -6.26
CA VAL A 199 17.85 13.07 -5.30
C VAL A 199 16.98 13.20 -4.07
N ASP A 200 17.56 13.50 -2.92
CA ASP A 200 16.88 13.60 -1.61
C ASP A 200 16.24 14.94 -1.29
N LYS A 201 16.63 15.99 -2.01
CA LYS A 201 16.12 17.35 -1.80
C LYS A 201 15.67 17.94 -3.12
N VAL A 202 14.71 18.86 -3.04
CA VAL A 202 14.12 19.57 -4.17
C VAL A 202 14.06 21.04 -3.79
N GLU A 203 14.61 21.91 -4.62
CA GLU A 203 14.39 23.35 -4.49
C GLU A 203 13.12 23.78 -5.24
N ASN A 204 12.41 24.80 -4.76
CA ASN A 204 11.13 25.22 -5.38
C ASN A 204 11.26 25.59 -6.87
N ALA A 205 12.34 26.27 -7.25
CA ALA A 205 12.60 26.63 -8.66
C ALA A 205 12.85 25.40 -9.55
N GLU A 206 13.40 24.33 -8.97
CA GLU A 206 13.60 23.06 -9.67
C GLU A 206 12.28 22.31 -9.85
N LEU A 207 11.35 22.43 -8.89
CA LEU A 207 10.02 21.83 -8.98
C LEU A 207 9.17 22.48 -10.08
N GLU A 208 9.18 23.81 -10.20
CA GLU A 208 8.47 24.52 -11.28
C GLU A 208 8.96 24.08 -12.66
N SER A 209 10.28 24.04 -12.85
CA SER A 209 10.91 23.57 -14.10
C SER A 209 10.56 22.11 -14.38
N PHE A 210 10.44 21.29 -13.34
CA PHE A 210 10.05 19.89 -13.47
C PHE A 210 8.58 19.72 -13.84
N ILE A 211 7.68 20.55 -13.30
CA ILE A 211 6.27 20.55 -13.68
C ILE A 211 6.11 20.91 -15.15
N GLU A 212 6.88 21.89 -15.66
CA GLU A 212 6.87 22.24 -17.09
C GLU A 212 7.33 21.07 -17.97
N MET A 213 8.36 20.35 -17.54
CA MET A 213 8.81 19.13 -18.21
C MET A 213 7.73 18.04 -18.16
N PHE A 214 7.12 17.83 -16.99
CA PHE A 214 6.07 16.83 -16.77
C PHE A 214 4.88 17.05 -17.72
N VAL A 215 4.34 18.27 -17.82
CA VAL A 215 3.19 18.55 -18.70
C VAL A 215 3.55 18.50 -20.18
N SER A 216 4.84 18.63 -20.51
CA SER A 216 5.34 18.52 -21.89
C SER A 216 5.54 17.06 -22.34
N GLU A 217 5.51 16.09 -21.42
CA GLU A 217 5.72 14.68 -21.75
C GLU A 217 4.54 14.12 -22.56
N PRO A 218 4.80 13.45 -23.71
CA PRO A 218 3.75 12.88 -24.55
C PRO A 218 2.81 11.92 -23.80
N GLY A 219 1.51 12.21 -23.89
CA GLY A 219 0.46 11.38 -23.30
C GLY A 219 0.07 11.75 -21.86
N ILE A 220 0.79 12.68 -21.21
CA ILE A 220 0.36 13.24 -19.93
C ILE A 220 -0.99 13.97 -20.11
N PRO A 221 -2.01 13.66 -19.28
CA PRO A 221 -3.38 14.13 -19.47
C PRO A 221 -3.69 15.45 -18.75
N PHE A 222 -2.71 16.34 -18.66
CA PHE A 222 -2.83 17.62 -17.96
C PHE A 222 -2.21 18.75 -18.78
N SER A 223 -2.88 19.90 -18.78
CA SER A 223 -2.25 21.16 -19.16
C SER A 223 -1.45 21.74 -17.98
N LYS A 224 -0.64 22.77 -18.24
CA LYS A 224 0.02 23.54 -17.17
C LYS A 224 -1.01 24.15 -16.21
N GLU A 225 -2.07 24.75 -16.76
CA GLU A 225 -3.18 25.33 -16.00
C GLU A 225 -3.92 24.30 -15.13
N ASP A 226 -4.10 23.06 -15.63
CA ASP A 226 -4.66 21.97 -14.83
C ASP A 226 -3.81 21.73 -13.57
N ILE A 227 -2.48 21.63 -13.73
CA ILE A 227 -1.56 21.35 -12.62
C ILE A 227 -1.51 22.52 -11.64
N GLU A 228 -1.40 23.75 -12.12
CA GLU A 228 -1.43 24.95 -11.27
C GLU A 228 -2.71 24.98 -10.42
N ASN A 229 -3.86 24.70 -11.03
CA ASN A 229 -5.12 24.61 -10.30
C ASN A 229 -5.13 23.48 -9.25
N PHE A 230 -4.50 22.33 -9.53
CA PHE A 230 -4.37 21.25 -8.54
C PHE A 230 -3.45 21.60 -7.37
N LEU A 231 -2.42 22.43 -7.60
CA LEU A 231 -1.49 22.88 -6.57
C LEU A 231 -2.09 23.99 -5.71
N ASP A 232 -2.81 24.93 -6.31
CA ASP A 232 -3.20 26.16 -5.63
C ASP A 232 -4.55 26.07 -4.92
N ARG A 233 -5.55 25.41 -5.53
CA ARG A 233 -6.97 25.53 -5.14
C ARG A 233 -7.26 25.19 -3.68
N TYR A 234 -6.51 24.25 -3.10
CA TYR A 234 -6.63 23.84 -1.70
C TYR A 234 -5.28 23.85 -0.98
N SER A 235 -4.36 24.70 -1.41
CA SER A 235 -3.08 24.91 -0.73
C SER A 235 -3.28 25.43 0.70
N ILE A 236 -4.28 26.31 0.87
CA ILE A 236 -4.68 26.90 2.14
C ILE A 236 -6.18 26.66 2.31
N VAL A 237 -6.56 26.04 3.43
CA VAL A 237 -7.96 25.83 3.82
C VAL A 237 -8.19 26.51 5.17
N ASP A 238 -9.12 27.47 5.20
CA ASP A 238 -9.61 28.04 6.46
C ASP A 238 -10.61 27.07 7.09
N PHE A 239 -10.30 26.55 8.26
CA PHE A 239 -11.15 25.58 8.97
C PHE A 239 -12.25 26.22 9.80
N ASP A 240 -12.17 27.53 10.09
CA ASP A 240 -13.02 28.18 11.08
C ASP A 240 -14.34 28.69 10.48
N HIS A 241 -14.39 28.88 9.16
CA HIS A 241 -15.53 29.49 8.45
C HIS A 241 -16.12 28.61 7.33
N ILE A 242 -15.89 27.29 7.38
CA ILE A 242 -16.32 26.37 6.32
C ILE A 242 -17.21 25.23 6.83
N ASN A 243 -18.07 24.73 5.93
CA ASN A 243 -18.71 23.44 6.12
C ASN A 243 -17.70 22.33 5.83
N LEU A 244 -17.15 21.72 6.88
CA LEU A 244 -16.08 20.72 6.76
C LEU A 244 -16.51 19.49 5.93
N ASN A 245 -17.77 19.05 6.04
CA ASN A 245 -18.27 17.90 5.27
C ASN A 245 -18.25 18.18 3.77
N GLU A 246 -18.91 19.28 3.37
CA GLU A 246 -18.96 19.69 1.96
C GLU A 246 -17.56 19.93 1.40
N LYS A 247 -16.69 20.57 2.19
CA LYS A 247 -15.30 20.82 1.77
C LYS A 247 -14.49 19.54 1.64
N ALA A 248 -14.61 18.59 2.57
CA ALA A 248 -13.89 17.33 2.51
C ALA A 248 -14.26 16.52 1.25
N LEU A 249 -15.56 16.45 0.94
CA LEU A 249 -16.06 15.80 -0.27
C LEU A 249 -15.57 16.52 -1.54
N GLU A 250 -15.66 17.86 -1.57
CA GLU A 250 -15.19 18.67 -2.69
C GLU A 250 -13.70 18.43 -3.00
N ILE A 251 -12.86 18.44 -1.97
CA ILE A 251 -11.41 18.21 -2.12
C ILE A 251 -11.13 16.76 -2.52
N TYR A 252 -11.83 15.78 -1.93
CA TYR A 252 -11.68 14.37 -2.27
C TYR A 252 -12.01 14.10 -3.74
N ASP A 253 -13.14 14.62 -4.23
CA ASP A 253 -13.55 14.49 -5.62
C ASP A 253 -12.54 15.16 -6.56
N PHE A 254 -12.08 16.36 -6.19
CA PHE A 254 -11.08 17.09 -6.96
C PHE A 254 -9.77 16.30 -7.08
N VAL A 255 -9.19 15.84 -5.98
CA VAL A 255 -7.93 15.08 -6.01
C VAL A 255 -8.11 13.71 -6.70
N SER A 256 -9.28 13.09 -6.57
CA SER A 256 -9.62 11.85 -7.29
C SER A 256 -9.55 12.03 -8.82
N ILE A 257 -9.92 13.19 -9.35
CA ILE A 257 -9.81 13.49 -10.79
C ILE A 257 -8.35 13.47 -11.24
N PHE A 258 -7.45 14.13 -10.51
CA PHE A 258 -6.02 14.13 -10.80
C PHE A 258 -5.49 12.69 -10.86
N PHE A 259 -5.83 11.90 -9.86
CA PHE A 259 -5.37 10.53 -9.78
C PHE A 259 -5.91 9.62 -10.89
N ASN A 260 -7.20 9.71 -11.19
CA ASN A 260 -7.82 8.89 -12.24
C ASN A 260 -7.20 9.19 -13.61
N LYS A 261 -6.93 10.47 -13.90
CA LYS A 261 -6.21 10.88 -15.11
C LYS A 261 -4.81 10.24 -15.18
N LEU A 262 -4.01 10.32 -14.11
CA LEU A 262 -2.70 9.68 -14.02
C LEU A 262 -2.76 8.15 -14.23
N LYS A 263 -3.71 7.46 -13.60
CA LYS A 263 -3.89 6.01 -13.76
C LYS A 263 -4.22 5.61 -15.19
N LEU A 264 -5.02 6.41 -15.89
CA LEU A 264 -5.32 6.18 -17.31
C LEU A 264 -4.05 6.29 -18.17
N PHE A 265 -3.17 7.25 -17.89
CA PHE A 265 -1.88 7.38 -18.56
C PHE A 265 -0.99 6.14 -18.35
N LEU A 266 -0.88 5.64 -17.11
CA LEU A 266 -0.11 4.43 -16.81
C LEU A 266 -0.67 3.18 -17.51
N ARG A 267 -1.99 3.07 -17.66
CA ARG A 267 -2.67 1.92 -18.27
C ARG A 267 -2.56 1.87 -19.79
N LYS A 268 -2.57 3.02 -20.47
CA LYS A 268 -2.59 3.09 -21.96
C LYS A 268 -1.38 2.43 -22.63
N HIS A 269 -0.25 2.28 -21.93
CA HIS A 269 0.98 1.73 -22.51
C HIS A 269 1.25 0.25 -22.17
N LYS A 270 0.36 -0.43 -21.43
CA LYS A 270 0.45 -1.90 -21.24
C LYS A 270 -0.12 -2.70 -22.42
N LYS A 271 -0.66 -2.01 -23.44
CA LYS A 271 -1.36 -2.61 -24.59
C LYS A 271 -0.57 -2.53 -25.91
N GLU A 272 0.63 -1.95 -25.89
CA GLU A 272 1.60 -1.95 -27.00
C GLU A 272 2.77 -2.86 -26.64
#